data_AF-A0A2E7PB60-F1
#
_entry.id   AF-A0A2E7PB60-F1
#
_cell.length_a   1.000
_cell.length_b   1.000
_cell.length_c   1.000
_cell.angle_alpha   90.00
_cell.angle_beta   90.00
_cell.angle_gamma   90.00
#
_symmetry.space_group_name_H-M   'P 1'
#
loop_
_entity.id
_entity.type
_entity.pdbx_description
1 polymer ?
#
loop_
_entity_poly.entity_id
_entity_poly.type
_entity_poly.pdbx_seq_one_letter_code
_entity_poly.pdbx_strand_id
1 'polypeptide(L)'
;MNPPVAPAELGLWPVRAEAAALALYLQDRLGGELYQPWLQAEGGLSQRQQFALAYRRHRQWIMIGATGIAVRFLDGLPQDKHSDPALVVVDEVARFAIALLAGHEGGANGLAYRVAQLTGAQPVVTTATEAVKPLVLGIGCRKLASAEQIALAVSQALALCPGASLAQVREVATIDIKAQEPGLLAFCATHDLPLRVIAREQIAQRAWVGKPSEWVRQNVGVDGVCEPAALIASPRGRLLLGKTALDGVTVAVVDDADAWRTFKDKL
;
A
#
# COMPACT_ATOMS: atom_id res chain seq x y z
N MET A 1 -0.15 -34.04 21.80
CA MET A 1 -0.72 -33.81 20.45
C MET A 1 -0.71 -32.32 20.23
N ASN A 2 0.04 -31.82 19.25
CA ASN A 2 -0.04 -30.41 18.88
C ASN A 2 -1.44 -30.13 18.31
N PRO A 3 -2.08 -29.01 18.66
CA PRO A 3 -3.33 -28.62 18.02
C PRO A 3 -3.10 -28.50 16.50
N PRO A 4 -4.13 -28.76 15.67
CA PRO A 4 -4.01 -28.54 14.24
C PRO A 4 -3.60 -27.09 13.98
N VAL A 5 -2.53 -26.91 13.20
CA VAL A 5 -2.09 -25.59 12.71
C VAL A 5 -3.30 -24.97 12.00
N ALA A 6 -3.74 -23.79 12.45
CA ALA A 6 -4.83 -23.08 11.79
C ALA A 6 -4.49 -22.92 10.29
N PRO A 7 -5.43 -23.16 9.37
CA PRO A 7 -5.15 -23.03 7.94
C PRO A 7 -4.60 -21.63 7.67
N ALA A 8 -3.57 -21.54 6.83
CA ALA A 8 -2.97 -20.26 6.49
C ALA A 8 -4.02 -19.34 5.86
N GLU A 9 -4.23 -18.13 6.38
CA GLU A 9 -5.26 -17.23 5.84
C GLU A 9 -4.93 -16.69 4.43
N LEU A 10 -3.65 -16.76 4.04
CA LEU A 10 -3.10 -16.24 2.79
C LEU A 10 -2.63 -17.38 1.87
N GLY A 11 -3.04 -17.35 0.61
CA GLY A 11 -2.47 -18.16 -0.47
C GLY A 11 -1.60 -17.32 -1.40
N LEU A 12 -0.45 -17.86 -1.82
CA LEU A 12 0.42 -17.23 -2.81
C LEU A 12 0.43 -18.07 -4.09
N TRP A 13 0.07 -17.46 -5.20
CA TRP A 13 -0.05 -18.09 -6.51
C TRP A 13 0.88 -17.44 -7.54
N PRO A 14 2.15 -17.85 -7.62
CA PRO A 14 2.97 -17.56 -8.80
C PRO A 14 2.41 -18.30 -10.02
N VAL A 15 2.16 -17.59 -11.11
CA VAL A 15 1.65 -18.19 -12.36
C VAL A 15 2.73 -19.02 -13.08
N ARG A 16 4.00 -18.66 -12.89
CA ARG A 16 5.16 -19.29 -13.53
C ARG A 16 6.31 -19.50 -12.53
N ALA A 17 7.23 -20.40 -12.87
CA ALA A 17 8.35 -20.75 -12.00
C ALA A 17 9.30 -19.57 -11.75
N GLU A 18 9.44 -18.67 -12.71
CA GLU A 18 10.29 -17.47 -12.62
C GLU A 18 9.82 -16.51 -11.52
N ALA A 19 8.53 -16.52 -11.20
CA ALA A 19 7.94 -15.71 -10.14
C ALA A 19 8.14 -16.31 -8.73
N ALA A 20 8.71 -17.52 -8.61
CA ALA A 20 8.84 -18.23 -7.35
C ALA A 20 9.72 -17.50 -6.33
N ALA A 21 10.77 -16.79 -6.79
CA ALA A 21 11.64 -16.02 -5.89
C ALA A 21 10.88 -14.90 -5.17
N LEU A 22 10.05 -14.14 -5.91
CA LEU A 22 9.18 -13.11 -5.32
C LEU A 22 8.12 -13.73 -4.41
N ALA A 23 7.55 -14.88 -4.80
CA ALA A 23 6.57 -15.59 -3.98
C ALA A 23 7.15 -16.05 -2.64
N LEU A 24 8.35 -16.65 -2.65
CA LEU A 24 9.07 -17.07 -1.45
C LEU A 24 9.43 -15.87 -0.57
N TYR A 25 9.90 -14.78 -1.17
CA TYR A 25 10.20 -13.54 -0.45
C TYR A 25 8.97 -13.00 0.31
N LEU A 26 7.80 -12.99 -0.34
CA LEU A 26 6.54 -12.56 0.25
C LEU A 26 6.03 -13.56 1.29
N GLN A 27 6.13 -14.86 1.04
CA GLN A 27 5.73 -15.91 1.99
C GLN A 27 6.51 -15.82 3.29
N ASP A 28 7.83 -15.63 3.22
CA ASP A 28 8.73 -15.49 4.38
C ASP A 28 8.32 -14.32 5.30
N ARG A 29 7.75 -13.25 4.73
CA ARG A 29 7.40 -12.01 5.47
C ARG A 29 5.92 -11.89 5.83
N LEU A 30 5.03 -12.46 5.02
CA LEU A 30 3.58 -12.35 5.19
C LEU A 30 2.95 -13.65 5.71
N GLY A 31 3.71 -14.75 5.72
CA GLY A 31 3.18 -16.10 5.90
C GLY A 31 2.42 -16.59 4.67
N GLY A 32 1.71 -17.71 4.80
CA GLY A 32 0.82 -18.23 3.76
C GLY A 32 1.24 -19.56 3.13
N GLU A 33 0.31 -20.17 2.40
CA GLU A 33 0.54 -21.37 1.60
C GLU A 33 1.04 -20.95 0.21
N LEU A 34 2.25 -21.39 -0.17
CA LEU A 34 2.80 -21.15 -1.50
C LEU A 34 2.41 -22.29 -2.44
N TYR A 35 1.77 -21.93 -3.55
CA TYR A 35 1.40 -22.85 -4.61
C TYR A 35 2.46 -22.86 -5.71
N GLN A 36 2.70 -24.05 -6.29
CA GLN A 36 3.62 -24.25 -7.41
C GLN A 36 2.89 -24.99 -8.53
N PRO A 37 1.98 -24.30 -9.26
CA PRO A 37 1.02 -24.95 -10.16
C PRO A 37 1.68 -25.65 -11.37
N TRP A 38 2.96 -25.37 -11.64
CA TRP A 38 3.75 -26.06 -12.66
C TRP A 38 4.28 -27.44 -12.21
N LEU A 39 4.37 -27.71 -10.90
CA LEU A 39 4.80 -29.01 -10.37
C LEU A 39 3.63 -29.99 -10.25
N GLN A 40 2.42 -29.47 -10.01
CA GLN A 40 1.20 -30.27 -9.82
C GLN A 40 0.49 -30.58 -11.15
N ALA A 41 1.24 -30.84 -12.22
CA ALA A 41 0.67 -31.25 -13.51
C ALA A 41 0.07 -32.67 -13.49
N GLU A 42 0.30 -33.45 -12.41
CA GLU A 42 -0.28 -34.77 -12.22
C GLU A 42 -1.81 -34.68 -12.09
N GLY A 43 -2.52 -35.11 -13.14
CA GLY A 43 -3.99 -35.08 -13.24
C GLY A 43 -4.54 -34.26 -14.41
N GLY A 44 -3.70 -33.55 -15.17
CA GLY A 44 -4.11 -32.87 -16.41
C GLY A 44 -4.98 -31.61 -16.21
N LEU A 45 -5.14 -31.14 -14.96
CA LEU A 45 -5.87 -29.92 -14.66
C LEU A 45 -5.09 -28.68 -15.10
N SER A 46 -5.76 -27.78 -15.81
CA SER A 46 -5.24 -26.44 -16.08
C SER A 46 -5.02 -25.66 -14.77
N GLN A 47 -4.08 -24.71 -14.76
CA GLN A 47 -3.85 -23.84 -13.60
C GLN A 47 -5.14 -23.13 -13.14
N ARG A 48 -6.03 -22.74 -14.06
CA ARG A 48 -7.34 -22.15 -13.73
C ARG A 48 -8.18 -23.10 -12.87
N GLN A 49 -8.23 -24.38 -13.25
CA GLN A 49 -8.97 -25.39 -12.49
C GLN A 49 -8.33 -25.66 -11.13
N GLN A 50 -7.00 -25.73 -11.07
CA GLN A 50 -6.27 -25.88 -9.81
C GLN A 50 -6.54 -24.69 -8.86
N PHE A 51 -6.48 -23.45 -9.36
CA PHE A 51 -6.80 -22.26 -8.58
C PHE A 51 -8.26 -22.26 -8.12
N ALA A 52 -9.21 -22.66 -8.98
CA ALA A 52 -10.63 -22.74 -8.62
C ALA A 52 -10.89 -23.70 -7.44
N LEU A 53 -10.22 -24.85 -7.41
CA LEU A 53 -10.28 -25.79 -6.29
C LEU A 53 -9.68 -25.22 -5.01
N ALA A 54 -8.63 -24.39 -5.14
CA ALA A 54 -7.95 -23.79 -4.00
C ALA A 54 -8.62 -22.52 -3.48
N TYR A 55 -9.33 -21.77 -4.33
CA TYR A 55 -9.76 -20.39 -4.11
C TYR A 55 -10.35 -20.10 -2.73
N ARG A 56 -11.26 -20.96 -2.25
CA ARG A 56 -11.96 -20.79 -0.96
C ARG A 56 -11.19 -21.31 0.25
N ARG A 57 -10.01 -21.92 0.07
CA ARG A 57 -9.14 -22.40 1.17
C ARG A 57 -8.47 -21.26 1.93
N HIS A 58 -8.32 -20.11 1.28
CA HIS A 58 -7.68 -18.92 1.84
C HIS A 58 -8.63 -17.73 1.80
N ARG A 59 -8.51 -16.83 2.78
CA ARG A 59 -9.28 -15.58 2.85
C ARG A 59 -8.64 -14.47 2.01
N GLN A 60 -7.34 -14.58 1.76
CA GLN A 60 -6.57 -13.64 0.99
C GLN A 60 -5.67 -14.37 0.00
N TRP A 61 -5.40 -13.72 -1.14
CA TRP A 61 -4.56 -14.24 -2.19
C TRP A 61 -3.61 -13.17 -2.72
N ILE A 62 -2.36 -13.56 -2.93
CA ILE A 62 -1.41 -12.83 -3.78
C ILE A 62 -1.17 -13.67 -5.02
N MET A 63 -1.60 -13.19 -6.18
CA MET A 63 -1.29 -13.80 -7.47
C MET A 63 -0.15 -13.05 -8.15
N ILE A 64 0.93 -13.75 -8.47
CA ILE A 64 2.10 -13.14 -9.12
C ILE A 64 2.07 -13.48 -10.61
N GLY A 65 1.79 -12.47 -11.43
CA GLY A 65 1.59 -12.63 -12.87
C GLY A 65 0.80 -11.46 -13.47
N ALA A 66 0.23 -11.68 -14.66
CA ALA A 66 -0.55 -10.65 -15.35
C ALA A 66 -2.00 -10.58 -14.81
N THR A 67 -2.53 -9.38 -14.63
CA THR A 67 -3.92 -9.15 -14.19
C THR A 67 -4.96 -9.86 -15.07
N GLY A 68 -4.73 -9.94 -16.38
CA GLY A 68 -5.62 -10.66 -17.30
C GLY A 68 -5.72 -12.17 -17.02
N ILE A 69 -4.69 -12.78 -16.41
CA ILE A 69 -4.74 -14.18 -15.96
C ILE A 69 -5.61 -14.28 -14.71
N ALA A 70 -5.39 -13.40 -13.73
CA ALA A 70 -6.17 -13.35 -12.50
C ALA A 70 -7.68 -13.21 -12.78
N VAL A 71 -8.06 -12.29 -13.68
CA VAL A 71 -9.47 -12.12 -14.09
C VAL A 71 -10.05 -13.40 -14.69
N ARG A 72 -9.31 -14.08 -15.57
CA ARG A 72 -9.76 -15.36 -16.17
C ARG A 72 -9.81 -16.51 -15.17
N PHE A 73 -8.98 -16.49 -14.14
CA PHE A 73 -8.99 -17.50 -13.08
C PHE A 73 -10.18 -17.29 -12.15
N LEU A 74 -10.55 -16.04 -11.89
CA LEU A 74 -11.74 -15.67 -11.12
C LEU A 74 -13.06 -15.92 -11.86
N ASP A 75 -13.07 -16.06 -13.19
CA ASP A 75 -14.30 -16.24 -13.95
C ASP A 75 -15.16 -17.41 -13.41
N GLY A 76 -16.33 -17.05 -12.86
CA GLY A 76 -17.30 -17.95 -12.22
C GLY A 76 -17.10 -18.22 -10.72
N LEU A 77 -16.06 -17.68 -10.07
CA LEU A 77 -15.75 -17.95 -8.65
C LEU A 77 -16.30 -16.92 -7.63
N PRO A 78 -16.22 -15.60 -7.87
CA PRO A 78 -16.82 -14.60 -6.99
C PRO A 78 -18.34 -14.80 -6.87
N GLN A 79 -18.87 -14.56 -5.68
CA GLN A 79 -20.29 -14.68 -5.36
C GLN A 79 -20.80 -13.46 -4.60
N ASP A 80 -20.05 -12.99 -3.61
CA ASP A 80 -20.46 -11.91 -2.72
C ASP A 80 -19.24 -11.15 -2.15
N LYS A 81 -19.31 -9.82 -2.19
CA LYS A 81 -18.18 -8.94 -1.81
C LYS A 81 -17.75 -9.04 -0.35
N HIS A 82 -18.61 -9.55 0.55
CA HIS A 82 -18.33 -9.67 1.98
C HIS A 82 -17.71 -11.02 2.33
N SER A 83 -17.94 -12.06 1.52
CA SER A 83 -17.47 -13.42 1.76
C SER A 83 -16.39 -13.89 0.81
N ASP A 84 -16.25 -13.24 -0.35
CA ASP A 84 -15.24 -13.58 -1.34
C ASP A 84 -13.82 -13.27 -0.83
N PRO A 85 -12.86 -14.18 -1.07
CA PRO A 85 -11.45 -13.93 -0.78
C PRO A 85 -10.94 -12.65 -1.45
N ALA A 86 -10.14 -11.88 -0.71
CA ALA A 86 -9.37 -10.77 -1.28
C ALA A 86 -8.30 -11.30 -2.24
N LEU A 87 -8.12 -10.61 -3.38
CA LEU A 87 -7.08 -10.95 -4.36
C LEU A 87 -6.27 -9.71 -4.71
N VAL A 88 -4.96 -9.79 -4.49
CA VAL A 88 -3.97 -8.83 -4.97
C VAL A 88 -3.17 -9.47 -6.11
N VAL A 89 -3.01 -8.73 -7.20
CA VAL A 89 -2.13 -9.12 -8.32
C VAL A 89 -0.84 -8.34 -8.24
N VAL A 90 0.28 -9.04 -8.33
CA VAL A 90 1.63 -8.44 -8.36
C VAL A 90 2.29 -8.85 -9.66
N ASP A 91 2.88 -7.93 -10.41
CA ASP A 91 3.68 -8.33 -11.57
C ASP A 91 5.03 -8.90 -11.14
N GLU A 92 5.66 -9.72 -11.99
CA GLU A 92 6.83 -10.55 -11.61
C GLU A 92 8.05 -9.75 -11.16
N VAL A 93 8.14 -8.47 -11.56
CA VAL A 93 9.20 -7.53 -11.17
C VAL A 93 8.74 -6.52 -10.11
N ALA A 94 7.58 -6.77 -9.49
CA ALA A 94 6.99 -5.99 -8.40
C ALA A 94 6.91 -4.48 -8.67
N ARG A 95 6.47 -4.07 -9.87
CA ARG A 95 6.17 -2.65 -10.16
C ARG A 95 4.84 -2.23 -9.57
N PHE A 96 3.85 -3.12 -9.56
CA PHE A 96 2.49 -2.83 -9.09
C PHE A 96 1.95 -3.92 -8.17
N ALA A 97 1.21 -3.53 -7.14
CA ALA A 97 0.39 -4.39 -6.30
C ALA A 97 -1.07 -3.95 -6.43
N ILE A 98 -1.84 -4.66 -7.25
CA ILE A 98 -3.19 -4.27 -7.67
C ILE A 98 -4.22 -4.97 -6.79
N ALA A 99 -5.00 -4.21 -6.03
CA ALA A 99 -6.15 -4.73 -5.29
C ALA A 99 -7.28 -5.06 -6.28
N LEU A 100 -7.37 -6.33 -6.71
CA LEU A 100 -8.23 -6.75 -7.81
C LEU A 100 -9.66 -7.10 -7.38
N LEU A 101 -9.81 -7.84 -6.27
CA LEU A 101 -11.10 -8.32 -5.78
C LEU A 101 -11.21 -8.14 -4.27
N ALA A 102 -12.43 -7.85 -3.79
CA ALA A 102 -12.76 -7.65 -2.38
C ALA A 102 -11.83 -6.59 -1.72
N GLY A 103 -11.85 -5.39 -2.29
CA GLY A 103 -11.00 -4.23 -1.94
C GLY A 103 -11.05 -3.81 -0.46
N HIS A 104 -11.85 -2.80 -0.16
CA HIS A 104 -11.90 -2.17 1.17
C HIS A 104 -12.38 -3.16 2.25
N GLU A 105 -13.55 -3.76 2.06
CA GLU A 105 -14.16 -4.66 3.06
C GLU A 105 -13.48 -6.04 3.14
N GLY A 106 -13.00 -6.57 2.01
CA GLY A 106 -12.34 -7.88 1.96
C GLY A 106 -10.85 -7.85 2.30
N GLY A 107 -10.25 -6.67 2.39
CA GLY A 107 -8.85 -6.48 2.80
C GLY A 107 -7.83 -6.48 1.67
N ALA A 108 -8.23 -6.55 0.39
CA ALA A 108 -7.27 -6.49 -0.72
C ALA A 108 -6.55 -5.13 -0.80
N ASN A 109 -7.20 -4.04 -0.38
CA ASN A 109 -6.55 -2.73 -0.29
C ASN A 109 -5.37 -2.78 0.69
N GLY A 110 -5.61 -3.22 1.93
CA GLY A 110 -4.57 -3.34 2.95
C GLY A 110 -3.46 -4.31 2.54
N LEU A 111 -3.82 -5.44 1.92
CA LEU A 111 -2.83 -6.40 1.41
C LEU A 111 -1.96 -5.81 0.30
N ALA A 112 -2.52 -5.00 -0.60
CA ALA A 112 -1.75 -4.31 -1.64
C ALA A 112 -0.70 -3.36 -1.05
N TYR A 113 -1.05 -2.60 0.00
CA TYR A 113 -0.09 -1.77 0.72
C TYR A 113 0.98 -2.58 1.44
N ARG A 114 0.62 -3.70 2.09
CA ARG A 114 1.60 -4.59 2.72
C ARG A 114 2.59 -5.17 1.71
N VAL A 115 2.11 -5.60 0.54
CA VAL A 115 2.99 -6.04 -0.56
C VAL A 115 3.89 -4.89 -1.01
N ALA A 116 3.33 -3.71 -1.26
CA ALA A 116 4.09 -2.53 -1.67
C ALA A 116 5.20 -2.15 -0.68
N GLN A 117 4.92 -2.19 0.63
CA GLN A 117 5.91 -1.92 1.68
C GLN A 117 7.10 -2.89 1.62
N LEU A 118 6.86 -4.14 1.25
CA LEU A 118 7.91 -5.17 1.21
C LEU A 118 8.70 -5.16 -0.11
N THR A 119 8.09 -4.74 -1.21
CA THR A 119 8.67 -4.90 -2.55
C THR A 119 9.06 -3.58 -3.21
N GLY A 120 8.58 -2.45 -2.70
CA GLY A 120 8.68 -1.15 -3.37
C GLY A 120 7.67 -0.98 -4.51
N ALA A 121 6.74 -1.93 -4.70
CA ALA A 121 5.69 -1.81 -5.70
C ALA A 121 4.79 -0.61 -5.44
N GLN A 122 4.19 -0.05 -6.49
CA GLN A 122 3.11 0.91 -6.33
C GLN A 122 1.81 0.17 -5.99
N PRO A 123 1.15 0.47 -4.86
CA PRO A 123 -0.19 -0.04 -4.59
C PRO A 123 -1.18 0.61 -5.56
N VAL A 124 -2.05 -0.19 -6.17
CA VAL A 124 -3.11 0.28 -7.08
C VAL A 124 -4.45 -0.03 -6.42
N VAL A 125 -5.05 1.01 -5.84
CA VAL A 125 -6.34 0.98 -5.15
C VAL A 125 -7.29 1.96 -5.85
N THR A 126 -8.47 1.47 -6.22
CA THR A 126 -9.44 2.22 -7.03
C THR A 126 -10.84 2.26 -6.43
N THR A 127 -10.99 1.78 -5.19
CA THR A 127 -12.26 1.74 -4.47
C THR A 127 -12.81 3.14 -4.19
N ALA A 128 -14.14 3.28 -4.22
CA ALA A 128 -14.81 4.58 -4.08
C ALA A 128 -14.55 5.25 -2.72
N THR A 129 -14.42 4.47 -1.65
CA THR A 129 -14.13 4.95 -0.29
C THR A 129 -12.83 5.75 -0.22
N GLU A 130 -11.79 5.29 -0.91
CA GLU A 130 -10.49 5.96 -0.98
C GLU A 130 -10.52 7.14 -1.95
N ALA A 131 -11.27 7.04 -3.06
CA ALA A 131 -11.38 8.11 -4.05
C ALA A 131 -11.99 9.41 -3.48
N VAL A 132 -12.90 9.32 -2.51
CA VAL A 132 -13.53 10.50 -1.87
C VAL A 132 -12.67 11.15 -0.78
N LYS A 133 -11.53 10.57 -0.42
CA LYS A 133 -10.55 11.13 0.54
C LYS A 133 -9.43 11.82 -0.26
N PRO A 134 -9.35 13.16 -0.35
CA PRO A 134 -8.43 13.82 -1.27
C PRO A 134 -7.03 14.09 -0.68
N LEU A 135 -6.86 13.93 0.63
CA LEU A 135 -5.64 14.33 1.31
C LEU A 135 -4.64 13.18 1.38
N VAL A 136 -3.38 13.48 1.13
CA VAL A 136 -2.25 12.59 1.39
C VAL A 136 -1.31 13.29 2.37
N LEU A 137 -0.94 12.57 3.42
CA LEU A 137 0.02 13.06 4.42
C LEU A 137 1.40 12.54 4.12
N GLY A 138 2.38 13.43 4.04
CA GLY A 138 3.78 13.06 4.06
C GLY A 138 4.31 13.18 5.46
N ILE A 139 4.89 12.11 6.02
CA ILE A 139 5.41 12.11 7.39
C ILE A 139 6.88 11.72 7.41
N GLY A 140 7.68 12.55 8.08
CA GLY A 140 9.02 12.23 8.54
C GLY A 140 9.08 12.35 10.05
N CYS A 141 9.91 11.53 10.71
CA CYS A 141 10.07 11.60 12.16
C CYS A 141 11.48 11.19 12.61
N ARG A 142 11.89 11.68 13.78
CA ARG A 142 13.05 11.15 14.51
C ARG A 142 12.79 9.69 14.90
N LYS A 143 13.87 8.92 15.09
CA LYS A 143 13.79 7.52 15.53
C LYS A 143 13.01 7.44 16.84
N LEU A 144 12.13 6.45 16.97
CA LEU A 144 11.32 6.23 18.18
C LEU A 144 10.32 7.35 18.53
N ALA A 145 9.93 8.20 17.58
CA ALA A 145 8.77 9.08 17.80
C ALA A 145 7.53 8.24 18.11
N SER A 146 6.78 8.60 19.14
CA SER A 146 5.58 7.85 19.57
C SER A 146 4.39 8.12 18.65
N ALA A 147 3.39 7.23 18.69
CA ALA A 147 2.16 7.40 17.92
C ALA A 147 1.42 8.69 18.33
N GLU A 148 1.45 9.04 19.62
CA GLU A 148 0.85 10.25 20.17
C GLU A 148 1.54 11.51 19.67
N GLN A 149 2.88 11.51 19.59
CA GLN A 149 3.64 12.62 19.02
C GLN A 149 3.29 12.82 17.55
N ILE A 150 3.15 11.74 16.79
CA ILE A 150 2.74 11.78 15.38
C ILE A 150 1.31 12.29 15.25
N ALA A 151 0.39 11.80 16.07
CA ALA A 151 -1.01 12.22 16.08
C ALA A 151 -1.16 13.71 16.40
N LEU A 152 -0.37 14.24 17.35
CA LEU A 152 -0.36 15.65 17.68
C LEU A 152 0.16 16.51 16.52
N ALA A 153 1.27 16.10 15.91
CA ALA A 153 1.84 16.80 14.76
C ALA A 153 0.89 16.80 13.55
N VAL A 154 0.22 15.67 13.28
CA VAL A 154 -0.79 15.57 12.22
C VAL A 154 -2.01 16.43 12.53
N SER A 155 -2.52 16.40 13.76
CA SER A 155 -3.66 17.23 14.18
C SER A 155 -3.35 18.72 14.02
N GLN A 156 -2.16 19.16 14.43
CA GLN A 156 -1.71 20.54 14.27
C GLN A 156 -1.58 20.92 12.79
N ALA A 157 -0.99 20.05 11.95
CA ALA A 157 -0.86 20.32 10.52
C ALA A 157 -2.24 20.45 9.84
N LEU A 158 -3.17 19.53 10.13
CA LEU A 158 -4.53 19.59 9.58
C LEU A 158 -5.31 20.83 10.06
N ALA A 159 -5.12 21.27 11.31
CA ALA A 159 -5.75 22.48 11.84
C ALA A 159 -5.31 23.77 11.11
N LEU A 160 -4.15 23.76 10.46
CA LEU A 160 -3.67 24.87 9.62
C LEU A 160 -4.27 24.85 8.20
N CYS A 161 -5.01 23.81 7.84
CA CYS A 161 -5.64 23.64 6.53
C CYS A 161 -7.17 23.82 6.67
N PRO A 162 -7.76 24.93 6.18
CA PRO A 162 -9.20 25.13 6.26
C PRO A 162 -10.00 23.98 5.65
N GLY A 163 -10.93 23.41 6.43
CA GLY A 163 -11.80 22.31 5.98
C GLY A 163 -11.11 20.95 5.83
N ALA A 164 -9.85 20.81 6.26
CA ALA A 164 -9.16 19.54 6.31
C ALA A 164 -9.43 18.81 7.63
N SER A 165 -9.49 17.48 7.57
CA SER A 165 -9.70 16.60 8.71
C SER A 165 -9.05 15.25 8.44
N LEU A 166 -8.82 14.49 9.52
CA LEU A 166 -8.21 13.17 9.40
C LEU A 166 -9.06 12.20 8.55
N ALA A 167 -10.39 12.35 8.58
CA ALA A 167 -11.32 11.55 7.79
C ALA A 167 -11.15 11.71 6.27
N GLN A 168 -10.57 12.83 5.82
CA GLN A 168 -10.28 13.13 4.42
C GLN A 168 -8.91 12.59 3.97
N VAL A 169 -8.11 12.02 4.87
CA VAL A 169 -6.80 11.45 4.57
C VAL A 169 -6.96 10.06 3.94
N ARG A 170 -6.44 9.90 2.72
CA ARG A 170 -6.45 8.65 1.96
C ARG A 170 -5.32 7.72 2.38
N GLU A 171 -4.11 8.26 2.47
CA GLU A 171 -2.91 7.50 2.80
C GLU A 171 -1.85 8.39 3.46
N VAL A 172 -0.96 7.73 4.20
CA VAL A 172 0.26 8.32 4.77
C VAL A 172 1.44 7.85 3.93
N ALA A 173 2.36 8.74 3.59
CA ALA A 173 3.56 8.44 2.82
C ALA A 173 4.83 8.77 3.61
N THR A 174 5.84 7.91 3.51
CA THR A 174 7.15 8.11 4.14
C THR A 174 8.27 7.52 3.28
N ILE A 175 9.52 7.67 3.72
CA ILE A 175 10.71 7.09 3.08
C ILE A 175 11.00 5.67 3.60
N ASP A 176 11.65 4.84 2.80
CA ASP A 176 12.08 3.46 3.13
C ASP A 176 12.68 3.25 4.53
N ILE A 177 13.63 4.09 4.96
CA ILE A 177 14.26 4.00 6.28
C ILE A 177 13.27 4.17 7.44
N LYS A 178 12.05 4.65 7.16
CA LYS A 178 10.96 4.85 8.13
C LYS A 178 9.85 3.81 8.03
N ALA A 179 9.94 2.85 7.12
CA ALA A 179 8.93 1.82 6.90
C ALA A 179 8.60 0.99 8.16
N GLN A 180 9.58 0.80 9.05
CA GLN A 180 9.47 -0.04 10.25
C GLN A 180 9.48 0.78 11.55
N GLU A 181 9.23 2.10 11.50
CA GLU A 181 9.17 2.92 12.72
C GLU A 181 7.90 2.60 13.53
N PRO A 182 8.02 2.08 14.77
CA PRO A 182 6.87 1.57 15.51
C PRO A 182 5.76 2.60 15.74
N GLY A 183 6.11 3.85 16.06
CA GLY A 183 5.12 4.90 16.28
C GLY A 183 4.34 5.28 15.02
N LEU A 184 4.99 5.23 13.84
CA LEU A 184 4.33 5.52 12.57
C LEU A 184 3.37 4.40 12.19
N LEU A 185 3.81 3.15 12.33
CA LEU A 185 2.96 1.97 12.12
C LEU A 185 1.77 1.95 13.09
N ALA A 186 1.99 2.28 14.36
CA ALA A 186 0.94 2.37 15.37
C ALA A 186 -0.06 3.50 15.05
N PHE A 187 0.41 4.69 14.68
CA PHE A 187 -0.46 5.78 14.23
C PHE A 187 -1.32 5.36 13.04
N CYS A 188 -0.72 4.78 12.00
CA CYS A 188 -1.43 4.28 10.83
C CYS A 188 -2.49 3.23 11.20
N ALA A 189 -2.14 2.26 12.06
CA ALA A 189 -3.07 1.23 12.50
C ALA A 189 -4.24 1.79 13.33
N THR A 190 -3.98 2.71 14.26
CA THR A 190 -5.02 3.34 15.11
C THR A 190 -6.02 4.13 14.29
N HIS A 191 -5.60 4.74 13.18
CA HIS A 191 -6.45 5.59 12.34
C HIS A 191 -6.94 4.92 11.05
N ASP A 192 -6.69 3.61 10.88
CA ASP A 192 -7.03 2.86 9.67
C ASP A 192 -6.51 3.55 8.39
N LEU A 193 -5.25 4.01 8.44
CA LEU A 193 -4.58 4.67 7.34
C LEU A 193 -3.49 3.76 6.77
N PRO A 194 -3.51 3.48 5.45
CA PRO A 194 -2.44 2.74 4.83
C PRO A 194 -1.14 3.58 4.82
N LEU A 195 -0.02 2.91 5.07
CA LEU A 195 1.31 3.50 4.97
C LEU A 195 1.95 3.13 3.63
N ARG A 196 2.23 4.14 2.81
CA ARG A 196 2.99 4.03 1.57
C ARG A 196 4.45 4.35 1.82
N VAL A 197 5.32 3.42 1.44
CA VAL A 197 6.77 3.56 1.55
C VAL A 197 7.33 3.94 0.19
N ILE A 198 8.07 5.05 0.15
CA ILE A 198 8.71 5.57 -1.05
C ILE A 198 10.21 5.32 -0.96
N ALA A 199 10.78 4.75 -2.02
CA ALA A 199 12.21 4.49 -2.07
C ALA A 199 13.01 5.80 -2.06
N ARG A 200 14.17 5.80 -1.39
CA ARG A 200 15.06 6.95 -1.31
C ARG A 200 15.42 7.51 -2.68
N GLU A 201 15.64 6.66 -3.68
CA GLU A 201 16.00 7.06 -5.05
C GLU A 201 14.87 7.83 -5.72
N GLN A 202 13.61 7.44 -5.49
CA GLN A 202 12.44 8.15 -6.02
C GLN A 202 12.31 9.54 -5.39
N ILE A 203 12.61 9.64 -4.09
CA ILE A 203 12.65 10.94 -3.39
C ILE A 203 13.78 11.81 -3.94
N ALA A 204 14.97 11.25 -4.18
CA ALA A 204 16.12 11.99 -4.69
C ALA A 204 15.93 12.54 -6.12
N GLN A 205 15.11 11.89 -6.95
CA GLN A 205 14.89 12.26 -8.35
C GLN A 205 13.94 13.45 -8.55
N ARG A 206 13.22 13.91 -7.52
CA ARG A 206 12.20 14.96 -7.67
C ARG A 206 12.75 16.33 -7.25
N ALA A 207 12.67 17.31 -8.16
CA ALA A 207 12.97 18.70 -7.84
C ALA A 207 11.98 19.24 -6.79
N TRP A 208 12.52 19.83 -5.73
CA TRP A 208 11.79 20.16 -4.50
C TRP A 208 10.91 21.41 -4.65
N VAL A 209 9.71 21.35 -4.07
CA VAL A 209 8.83 22.51 -3.87
C VAL A 209 8.84 22.82 -2.36
N GLY A 210 9.91 23.46 -1.85
CA GLY A 210 10.01 23.83 -0.43
C GLY A 210 11.42 24.17 0.09
N LYS A 211 11.52 24.51 1.39
CA LYS A 211 12.77 24.84 2.11
C LYS A 211 13.56 23.55 2.46
N PRO A 212 14.84 23.44 2.06
CA PRO A 212 15.66 22.24 2.33
C PRO A 212 15.96 22.05 3.82
N SER A 213 16.15 20.79 4.23
CA SER A 213 16.41 20.37 5.62
C SER A 213 17.83 19.83 5.78
N GLU A 214 18.72 20.59 6.40
CA GLU A 214 20.15 20.28 6.55
C GLU A 214 20.42 18.91 7.22
N TRP A 215 19.65 18.56 8.27
CA TRP A 215 19.74 17.25 8.92
C TRP A 215 19.41 16.07 7.98
N VAL A 216 18.43 16.25 7.07
CA VAL A 216 18.01 15.20 6.13
C VAL A 216 19.07 15.02 5.05
N ARG A 217 19.66 16.12 4.57
CA ARG A 217 20.76 16.06 3.61
C ARG A 217 21.97 15.33 4.19
N GLN A 218 22.33 15.59 5.44
CA GLN A 218 23.48 14.96 6.11
C GLN A 218 23.26 13.47 6.42
N ASN A 219 22.06 13.06 6.85
CA ASN A 219 21.81 11.68 7.32
C ASN A 219 21.11 10.78 6.30
N VAL A 220 20.33 11.35 5.38
CA VAL A 220 19.48 10.64 4.42
C VAL A 220 19.84 11.01 2.97
N GLY A 221 20.73 11.98 2.73
CA GLY A 221 21.19 12.34 1.37
C GLY A 221 20.11 12.90 0.44
N VAL A 222 18.99 13.38 0.99
CA VAL A 222 17.90 14.06 0.27
C VAL A 222 17.54 15.36 0.99
N ASP A 223 16.92 16.32 0.32
CA ASP A 223 16.68 17.65 0.91
C ASP A 223 15.46 17.72 1.84
N GLY A 224 14.59 16.69 1.82
CA GLY A 224 13.40 16.56 2.67
C GLY A 224 12.75 15.19 2.55
N VAL A 225 11.72 14.89 3.36
CA VAL A 225 11.02 13.59 3.32
C VAL A 225 9.51 13.77 3.19
N CYS A 226 8.89 14.55 4.07
CA CYS A 226 7.43 14.67 4.12
C CYS A 226 6.83 15.20 2.80
N GLU A 227 7.29 16.34 2.30
CA GLU A 227 6.79 16.93 1.04
C GLU A 227 6.93 16.01 -0.19
N PRO A 228 8.12 15.47 -0.54
CA PRO A 228 8.28 14.64 -1.72
C PRO A 228 7.52 13.32 -1.59
N ALA A 229 7.47 12.71 -0.39
CA ALA A 229 6.77 11.47 -0.17
C ALA A 229 5.27 11.67 -0.44
N ALA A 230 4.66 12.74 0.09
CA ALA A 230 3.27 13.08 -0.17
C ALA A 230 3.00 13.36 -1.66
N LEU A 231 3.88 14.12 -2.31
CA LEU A 231 3.73 14.47 -3.72
C LEU A 231 3.94 13.27 -4.66
N ILE A 232 4.83 12.33 -4.32
CA ILE A 232 5.02 11.09 -5.07
C ILE A 232 3.81 10.18 -4.87
N ALA A 233 3.30 10.14 -3.64
CA ALA A 233 2.11 9.40 -3.29
C ALA A 233 0.86 9.92 -4.02
N SER A 234 0.74 11.24 -4.20
CA SER A 234 -0.28 11.88 -5.04
C SER A 234 0.33 12.65 -6.22
N PRO A 235 0.65 11.98 -7.35
CA PRO A 235 1.31 12.59 -8.50
C PRO A 235 0.56 13.78 -9.12
N ARG A 236 -0.76 13.84 -8.92
CA ARG A 236 -1.64 14.90 -9.42
C ARG A 236 -2.02 15.92 -8.34
N GLY A 237 -1.66 15.67 -7.09
CA GLY A 237 -1.96 16.55 -5.98
C GLY A 237 -1.06 17.77 -5.96
N ARG A 238 -1.52 18.81 -5.26
CA ARG A 238 -0.74 20.01 -4.97
C ARG A 238 -0.47 20.10 -3.47
N LEU A 239 0.63 20.75 -3.11
CA LEU A 239 0.95 21.00 -1.71
C LEU A 239 -0.06 21.98 -1.11
N LEU A 240 -0.94 21.49 -0.24
CA LEU A 240 -1.89 22.30 0.51
C LEU A 240 -1.20 22.96 1.70
N LEU A 241 -0.28 22.23 2.35
CA LEU A 241 0.56 22.71 3.42
C LEU A 241 1.96 22.13 3.29
N GLY A 242 2.96 23.02 3.25
CA GLY A 242 4.37 22.64 3.30
C GLY A 242 4.77 22.05 4.64
N LYS A 243 6.05 21.71 4.77
CA LYS A 243 6.63 21.09 5.96
C LYS A 243 6.31 21.90 7.23
N THR A 244 5.56 21.28 8.12
CA THR A 244 5.45 21.66 9.53
C THR A 244 6.38 20.77 10.37
N ALA A 245 6.74 21.23 11.56
CA ALA A 245 7.55 20.45 12.49
C ALA A 245 7.04 20.63 13.92
N LEU A 246 6.86 19.53 14.63
CA LEU A 246 6.50 19.49 16.05
C LEU A 246 7.18 18.29 16.70
N ASP A 247 7.94 18.51 17.78
CA ASP A 247 8.57 17.46 18.61
C ASP A 247 9.33 16.38 17.84
N GLY A 248 10.01 16.77 16.75
CA GLY A 248 10.79 15.85 15.93
C GLY A 248 9.96 15.05 14.91
N VAL A 249 8.67 15.34 14.75
CA VAL A 249 7.81 14.88 13.65
C VAL A 249 7.62 16.02 12.67
N THR A 250 7.63 15.72 11.38
CA THR A 250 7.40 16.66 10.29
C THR A 250 6.27 16.17 9.40
N VAL A 251 5.31 17.03 9.11
CA VAL A 251 4.12 16.70 8.32
C VAL A 251 3.99 17.68 7.17
N ALA A 252 3.68 17.16 5.99
CA ALA A 252 3.23 17.91 4.82
C ALA A 252 1.86 17.38 4.37
N VAL A 253 1.01 18.26 3.83
CA VAL A 253 -0.33 17.89 3.37
C VAL A 253 -0.43 18.18 1.88
N VAL A 254 -0.76 17.15 1.10
CA VAL A 254 -1.06 17.25 -0.33
C VAL A 254 -2.55 17.01 -0.54
N ASP A 255 -3.15 17.82 -1.40
CA ASP A 255 -4.56 17.74 -1.76
C ASP A 255 -4.69 17.50 -3.28
N ASP A 256 -5.47 16.49 -3.66
CA ASP A 256 -5.80 16.17 -5.05
C ASP A 256 -7.26 16.40 -5.44
N ALA A 257 -8.06 17.09 -4.62
CA ALA A 257 -9.46 17.39 -4.89
C ALA A 257 -9.68 18.16 -6.20
N ASP A 258 -8.87 19.20 -6.45
CA ASP A 258 -9.03 20.11 -7.60
C ASP A 258 -8.61 19.50 -8.94
N ALA A 259 -7.82 18.43 -8.94
CA ALA A 259 -7.28 17.89 -10.19
C ALA A 259 -8.30 17.08 -11.01
N TRP A 260 -9.44 16.66 -10.42
CA TRP A 260 -10.33 15.71 -11.08
C TRP A 260 -11.78 15.58 -10.58
N ARG A 261 -12.20 16.20 -9.45
CA ARG A 261 -13.57 15.99 -8.94
C ARG A 261 -14.69 16.47 -9.86
N THR A 262 -14.36 17.30 -10.86
CA THR A 262 -15.28 17.70 -11.92
C THR A 262 -14.64 17.50 -13.30
N PHE A 263 -14.81 16.30 -13.89
CA PHE A 263 -14.78 16.19 -15.36
C PHE A 263 -15.88 17.03 -16.02
N LYS A 264 -16.86 17.52 -15.23
CA LYS A 264 -17.90 18.45 -15.65
C LYS A 264 -17.35 19.70 -16.33
N ASP A 265 -16.19 20.20 -15.90
CA ASP A 265 -15.60 21.42 -16.48
C ASP A 265 -14.77 21.14 -17.76
N LYS A 266 -14.68 19.86 -18.16
CA LYS A 266 -13.95 19.37 -19.34
C LYS A 266 -14.86 18.75 -20.41
N LEU A 267 -16.17 18.71 -20.15
CA LEU A 267 -17.22 18.29 -21.09
C LEU A 267 -17.82 19.53 -21.75
#